data_AF-A0A973GAS4-F1
#
_entry.id   AF-A0A973GAS4-F1
#
_cell.length_a   1.000
_cell.length_b   1.000
_cell.length_c   1.000
_cell.angle_alpha   90.00
_cell.angle_beta   90.00
_cell.angle_gamma   90.00
#
_symmetry.space_group_name_H-M   'P 1'
#
loop_
_entity.id
_entity.type
_entity.pdbx_description
1 polymer ?
#
loop_
_entity_poly.entity_id
_entity_poly.type
_entity_poly.pdbx_seq_one_letter_code
_entity_poly.pdbx_strand_id
1 'polypeptide(L)'
;MNLPVYLPPDLLELVQAAAGRSRTYADVLFDAFEVVTDDELTRAFRPIASASPGGVPRRPVTRAAEPGIQRQFRVTPEQLAWVGEKETQVNATSRSALCVQVLRLGLPRVSGVG
;
A
#
# COMPACT_ATOMS: atom_id res chain seq x y z
N MET A 1 7.44 -8.93 15.47
CA MET A 1 8.30 -8.42 14.36
C MET A 1 7.91 -6.99 14.02
N ASN A 2 8.77 -6.28 13.30
CA ASN A 2 8.49 -4.92 12.84
C ASN A 2 8.43 -4.90 11.31
N LEU A 3 7.38 -4.29 10.79
CA LEU A 3 7.21 -4.03 9.36
C LEU A 3 7.32 -2.51 9.14
N PRO A 4 8.44 -2.01 8.60
CA PRO A 4 8.59 -0.59 8.31
C PRO A 4 7.77 -0.22 7.07
N VAL A 5 6.90 0.77 7.20
CA VAL A 5 6.06 1.30 6.12
C VAL A 5 6.25 2.80 6.01
N TYR A 6 6.56 3.27 4.80
CA TYR A 6 6.69 4.70 4.49
C TYR A 6 5.33 5.24 4.05
N LEU A 7 4.67 5.99 4.93
CA LEU A 7 3.32 6.50 4.69
C LEU A 7 3.38 7.96 4.20
N PRO A 8 2.72 8.30 3.08
CA PRO A 8 2.44 9.69 2.72
C PRO A 8 1.66 10.40 3.85
N PRO A 9 1.85 11.71 4.09
CA PRO A 9 1.22 12.42 5.20
C PRO A 9 -0.30 12.25 5.28
N ASP A 10 -1.03 12.45 4.19
CA ASP A 10 -2.50 12.32 4.16
C ASP A 10 -2.96 10.90 4.51
N LEU A 11 -2.20 9.89 4.06
CA LEU A 11 -2.50 8.49 4.38
C LEU A 11 -2.16 8.17 5.84
N LEU A 12 -1.11 8.78 6.38
CA LEU A 12 -0.77 8.62 7.79
C LEU A 12 -1.86 9.20 8.69
N GLU A 13 -2.46 10.34 8.33
CA GLU A 13 -3.61 10.90 9.05
C GLU A 13 -4.81 9.95 9.04
N LEU A 14 -5.13 9.38 7.87
CA LEU A 14 -6.16 8.36 7.72
C LEU A 14 -5.93 7.12 8.60
N VAL A 15 -4.71 6.58 8.57
CA VAL A 15 -4.33 5.41 9.37
C VAL A 15 -4.42 5.72 10.86
N GLN A 16 -3.99 6.91 11.29
CA GLN A 16 -4.09 7.34 12.68
C GLN A 16 -5.54 7.48 13.14
N ALA A 17 -6.40 8.08 12.30
CA ALA A 17 -7.82 8.20 12.59
C ALA A 17 -8.51 6.84 12.70
N ALA A 18 -8.20 5.90 11.78
CA ALA A 18 -8.75 4.55 11.77
C ALA A 18 -8.26 3.70 12.96
N ALA A 19 -6.99 3.85 13.36
CA ALA A 19 -6.44 3.15 14.52
C ALA A 19 -7.09 3.61 15.84
N GLY A 20 -7.35 4.92 15.94
CA GLY A 20 -7.92 5.51 17.15
C GLY A 20 -7.07 5.22 18.39
N ARG A 21 -7.72 4.92 19.52
CA ARG A 21 -7.04 4.57 20.79
C ARG A 21 -6.88 3.08 21.04
N SER A 22 -7.58 2.24 20.29
CA SER A 22 -7.78 0.82 20.65
C SER A 22 -7.28 -0.17 19.61
N ARG A 23 -7.01 0.29 18.38
CA ARG A 23 -6.44 -0.56 17.33
C ARG A 23 -5.00 -0.13 17.06
N THR A 24 -4.16 -1.08 16.70
CA THR A 24 -2.81 -0.81 16.21
C THR A 24 -2.83 -0.51 14.72
N TYR A 25 -1.74 0.07 14.20
CA TYR A 25 -1.60 0.25 12.75
C TYR A 25 -1.59 -1.09 12.00
N ALA A 26 -1.13 -2.17 12.64
CA ALA A 26 -1.18 -3.51 12.06
C ALA A 26 -2.62 -4.00 11.93
N ASP A 27 -3.46 -3.81 12.95
CA ASP A 27 -4.89 -4.18 12.88
C ASP A 27 -5.56 -3.46 11.71
N VAL A 28 -5.34 -2.14 11.58
CA VAL A 28 -5.88 -1.34 10.46
C VAL A 28 -5.39 -1.84 9.10
N LEU A 29 -4.12 -2.24 9.00
CA LEU A 29 -3.55 -2.79 7.77
C LEU A 29 -4.19 -4.13 7.40
N PHE A 30 -4.35 -5.04 8.36
CA PHE A 30 -4.95 -6.35 8.09
C PHE A 30 -6.45 -6.27 7.84
N ASP A 31 -7.18 -5.39 8.54
CA ASP A 31 -8.58 -5.06 8.19
C ASP A 31 -8.67 -4.56 6.74
N ALA A 32 -7.72 -3.74 6.29
CA ALA A 32 -7.67 -3.27 4.91
C ALA A 32 -7.34 -4.41 3.91
N PHE A 33 -6.52 -5.39 4.29
CA PHE A 33 -6.25 -6.57 3.46
C PHE A 33 -7.48 -7.47 3.28
N GLU A 34 -8.38 -7.53 4.26
CA GLU A 34 -9.61 -8.34 4.16
C GLU A 34 -10.63 -7.76 3.15
N VAL A 35 -10.57 -6.45 2.90
CA VAL A 35 -11.51 -5.77 1.98
C VAL A 35 -10.96 -5.52 0.58
N VAL A 36 -9.63 -5.47 0.44
CA VAL A 36 -8.98 -5.18 -0.86
C VAL A 36 -8.68 -6.48 -1.59
N THR A 37 -9.12 -6.58 -2.84
CA THR A 37 -8.92 -7.78 -3.65
C THR A 37 -7.52 -7.86 -4.28
N ASP A 38 -7.05 -9.08 -4.53
CA ASP A 38 -5.77 -9.32 -5.23
C ASP A 38 -5.77 -8.71 -6.66
N ASP A 39 -6.93 -8.64 -7.33
CA ASP A 39 -7.06 -8.01 -8.65
C ASP A 39 -6.82 -6.50 -8.58
N GLU A 40 -7.41 -5.82 -7.59
CA GLU A 40 -7.21 -4.38 -7.38
C GLU A 40 -5.74 -4.06 -7.09
N LEU A 41 -5.08 -4.88 -6.27
CA LEU A 41 -3.65 -4.74 -5.99
C LEU A 41 -2.80 -4.98 -7.23
N THR A 42 -3.06 -6.07 -7.94
CA THR A 42 -2.33 -6.39 -9.18
C THR A 42 -2.47 -5.27 -10.20
N ARG A 43 -3.68 -4.73 -10.36
CA ARG A 43 -3.94 -3.58 -11.25
C ARG A 43 -3.19 -2.33 -10.80
N ALA A 44 -3.11 -2.07 -9.50
CA ALA A 44 -2.39 -0.90 -8.97
C ALA A 44 -0.87 -0.98 -9.21
N PHE A 45 -0.30 -2.19 -9.24
CA PHE A 45 1.12 -2.40 -9.50
C PHE A 45 1.46 -2.65 -10.97
N ARG A 46 0.47 -2.74 -11.87
CA ARG A 46 0.77 -2.86 -13.30
C ARG A 46 1.50 -1.61 -13.81
N PRO A 47 2.64 -1.77 -14.50
CA PRO A 47 3.29 -0.66 -15.16
C PRO A 47 2.37 -0.05 -16.22
N ILE A 48 2.27 1.29 -16.24
CA ILE A 48 1.57 1.99 -17.31
C ILE A 48 2.42 1.84 -18.58
N ALA A 49 1.97 0.99 -19.49
CA ALA A 49 2.56 0.88 -20.80
C ALA A 49 2.37 2.21 -21.55
N SER A 50 3.41 3.03 -21.59
CA SER A 50 3.43 4.22 -22.45
C SER A 50 3.76 3.77 -23.87
N ALA A 51 2.73 3.37 -24.63
CA ALA A 51 2.87 3.18 -26.07
C ALA A 51 3.22 4.55 -26.69
N SER A 52 4.41 4.69 -27.26
CA SER A 52 4.70 5.83 -28.12
C SER A 52 4.06 5.61 -29.49
N PRO A 53 3.49 6.66 -30.11
CA PRO A 53 2.89 6.55 -31.45
C PRO A 53 3.88 6.09 -32.55
N GLY A 54 5.19 6.11 -32.27
CA GLY A 54 6.25 5.64 -33.19
C GLY A 54 6.71 4.18 -33.01
N GLY A 55 6.02 3.34 -32.23
CA GLY A 55 6.35 1.91 -32.09
C GLY A 55 7.61 1.59 -31.26
N VAL A 56 8.32 2.60 -30.75
CA VAL A 56 9.46 2.42 -29.86
C VAL A 56 8.95 2.08 -28.44
N PRO A 57 9.29 0.90 -27.88
CA PRO A 57 8.96 0.59 -26.50
C PRO A 57 9.72 1.55 -25.58
N ARG A 58 9.01 2.46 -24.89
CA ARG A 58 9.61 3.27 -23.83
C ARG A 58 9.66 2.45 -22.54
N ARG A 59 10.70 2.69 -21.74
CA ARG A 59 10.79 2.14 -20.39
C ARG A 59 9.50 2.49 -19.63
N PRO A 60 8.79 1.50 -19.04
CA PRO A 60 7.60 1.78 -18.26
C PRO A 60 7.96 2.75 -17.14
N VAL A 61 7.19 3.82 -17.01
CA VAL A 61 7.34 4.76 -15.91
C VAL A 61 6.71 4.09 -14.69
N THR A 62 7.54 3.66 -13.75
CA THR A 62 7.07 3.33 -12.40
C THR A 62 6.76 4.64 -11.68
N ARG A 63 5.61 4.71 -11.00
CA ARG A 63 5.24 5.87 -10.19
C ARG A 63 6.37 6.10 -9.18
N ALA A 64 6.94 7.31 -9.17
CA ALA A 64 7.99 7.67 -8.23
C ALA A 64 7.50 7.46 -6.79
N ALA A 65 8.39 6.96 -5.91
CA ALA A 65 8.08 6.82 -4.50
C ALA A 65 7.78 8.21 -3.91
N GLU A 66 6.55 8.40 -3.42
CA GLU A 66 6.15 9.63 -2.76
C GLU A 66 6.92 9.77 -1.44
N PRO A 67 7.35 10.99 -1.04
CA PRO A 67 8.02 11.18 0.25
C PRO A 67 7.07 10.75 1.38
N GLY A 68 7.51 9.79 2.18
CA GLY A 68 6.72 9.19 3.25
C GLY A 68 7.43 9.18 4.59
N ILE A 69 6.65 9.26 5.67
CA ILE A 69 7.12 9.13 7.05
C ILE A 69 7.17 7.64 7.38
N GLN A 70 8.32 7.15 7.83
CA GLN A 70 8.45 5.76 8.23
C GLN A 70 7.70 5.51 9.55
N ARG A 71 6.83 4.49 9.56
CA ARG A 71 6.15 3.94 10.74
C ARG A 71 6.46 2.45 10.87
N GLN A 72 6.57 1.98 12.11
CA GLN A 72 6.86 0.59 12.43
C GLN A 72 5.55 -0.11 12.81
N PHE A 73 5.09 -1.03 11.98
CA PHE A 73 3.90 -1.83 12.24
C PHE A 73 4.32 -3.06 13.04
N ARG A 74 3.70 -3.27 14.21
CA ARG A 74 3.97 -4.43 15.06
C ARG A 74 3.16 -5.61 14.54
N VAL A 75 3.84 -6.59 13.95
CA VAL A 75 3.22 -7.76 13.32
C VAL A 75 3.80 -9.06 13.88
N THR A 76 3.05 -10.15 13.79
CA THR A 76 3.55 -11.49 14.11
C THR A 76 4.51 -12.00 13.02
N PRO A 77 5.31 -13.05 13.29
CA PRO A 77 6.11 -13.70 12.26
C PRO A 77 5.27 -14.26 11.11
N GLU A 78 4.12 -14.87 11.40
CA GLU A 78 3.22 -15.40 10.36
C GLU A 78 2.65 -14.28 9.48
N GLN A 79 2.22 -13.18 10.09
CA GLN A 79 1.75 -11.99 9.38
C GLN A 79 2.82 -11.42 8.45
N LEU A 80 4.08 -11.33 8.93
CA LEU A 80 5.18 -10.83 8.10
C LEU A 80 5.49 -11.75 6.92
N ALA A 81 5.47 -13.07 7.15
CA ALA A 81 5.65 -14.06 6.09
C ALA A 81 4.54 -13.95 5.04
N TRP A 82 3.29 -13.90 5.47
CA TRP A 82 2.12 -13.74 4.61
C TRP A 82 2.18 -12.45 3.76
N VAL A 83 2.60 -11.31 4.35
CA VAL A 83 2.80 -10.07 3.60
C VAL A 83 3.88 -10.23 2.52
N GLY A 84 4.94 -10.98 2.79
CA GLY A 84 5.99 -11.29 1.81
C GLY A 84 5.52 -12.20 0.66
N GLU A 85 4.66 -13.18 0.97
CA GLU A 85 4.02 -14.02 -0.05
C GLU A 85 3.07 -13.18 -0.91
N LYS A 86 2.26 -12.32 -0.28
CA LYS A 86 1.34 -11.42 -0.97
C LYS A 86 2.07 -10.41 -1.86
N GLU A 87 3.18 -9.85 -1.39
CA GLU A 87 4.07 -8.97 -2.19
C GLU A 87 4.49 -9.64 -3.50
N THR A 88 4.91 -10.90 -3.42
CA THR A 88 5.31 -11.70 -4.59
C THR A 88 4.10 -11.98 -5.49
N GLN A 89 2.96 -12.36 -4.90
CA GLN A 89 1.74 -12.72 -5.64
C GLN A 89 1.20 -11.57 -6.50
N VAL A 90 1.18 -10.34 -5.97
CA VAL A 90 0.64 -9.17 -6.69
C VAL A 90 1.73 -8.35 -7.41
N ASN A 91 2.97 -8.85 -7.41
CA ASN A 91 4.14 -8.21 -8.02
C ASN A 91 4.36 -6.77 -7.53
N ALA A 92 4.22 -6.55 -6.22
CA ALA A 92 4.43 -5.25 -5.60
C ALA A 92 5.92 -4.87 -5.62
N THR A 93 6.21 -3.57 -5.76
CA THR A 93 7.61 -3.08 -5.80
C THR A 93 8.36 -3.28 -4.48
N SER A 94 7.64 -3.27 -3.36
CA SER A 94 8.16 -3.59 -2.02
C SER A 94 7.01 -3.87 -1.06
N ARG A 95 7.28 -4.52 0.07
CA ARG A 95 6.31 -4.67 1.19
C ARG A 95 5.70 -3.34 1.65
N SER A 96 6.52 -2.29 1.74
CA SER A 96 6.01 -0.96 2.10
C SER A 96 5.05 -0.43 1.04
N ALA A 97 5.38 -0.59 -0.25
CA ALA A 97 4.51 -0.15 -1.34
C ALA A 97 3.18 -0.93 -1.34
N LEU A 98 3.24 -2.24 -1.09
CA LEU A 98 2.04 -3.08 -0.88
C LEU A 98 1.18 -2.52 0.24
N CYS A 99 1.75 -2.32 1.43
CA CYS A 99 1.01 -1.83 2.60
C CYS A 99 0.38 -0.45 2.33
N VAL A 100 1.13 0.46 1.72
CA VAL A 100 0.61 1.79 1.33
C VAL A 100 -0.57 1.67 0.39
N GLN A 101 -0.46 0.79 -0.62
CA GLN A 101 -1.51 0.64 -1.62
C GLN A 101 -2.77 -0.03 -1.05
N VAL A 102 -2.60 -1.02 -0.18
CA VAL A 102 -3.70 -1.66 0.56
C VAL A 102 -4.43 -0.65 1.42
N LEU A 103 -3.70 0.15 2.20
CA LEU A 103 -4.30 1.20 3.04
C LEU A 103 -5.01 2.27 2.19
N ARG A 104 -4.47 2.63 1.01
CA ARG A 104 -5.12 3.58 0.09
C ARG A 104 -6.43 3.07 -0.51
N LEU A 105 -6.56 1.76 -0.70
CA LEU A 105 -7.73 1.13 -1.28
C LEU A 105 -8.76 0.75 -0.20
N GLY A 106 -8.30 0.28 0.96
CA GLY A 106 -9.17 -0.21 2.03
C GLY A 106 -9.64 0.85 3.02
N LEU A 107 -8.97 2.01 3.12
CA LEU A 107 -9.45 3.10 3.97
C LEU A 107 -10.39 4.04 3.22
N PRO A 108 -11.48 4.50 3.86
CA PRO A 108 -12.34 5.50 3.27
C PRO A 108 -11.53 6.77 3.02
N ARG A 109 -11.56 7.28 1.78
CA ARG A 109 -10.96 8.59 1.48
C ARG A 109 -11.75 9.63 2.25
N VAL A 110 -11.09 10.43 3.09
CA VAL A 110 -11.74 11.60 3.68
C VAL A 110 -12.11 12.51 2.51
N SER A 111 -13.38 12.51 2.14
CA SER A 111 -13.95 13.63 1.39
C SER A 111 -13.99 14.76 2.39
N GLY A 112 -13.00 15.65 2.31
CA GLY A 112 -13.04 16.91 3.04
C GLY A 112 -14.33 17.61 2.66
N VAL A 113 -15.26 17.69 3.61
CA VAL A 113 -16.28 18.73 3.61
C VAL A 113 -15.53 20.02 3.89
N GLY A 114 -15.43 20.85 2.85
CA GLY A 114 -15.01 22.24 2.89
C GLY A 114 -15.88 23.01 1.91
#